data_AF-A0A2G5CPI4-F1
#
_entry.id   AF-A0A2G5CPI4-F1
#
_cell.length_a   1.000
_cell.length_b   1.000
_cell.length_c   1.000
_cell.angle_alpha   90.00
_cell.angle_beta   90.00
_cell.angle_gamma   90.00
#
_symmetry.space_group_name_H-M   'P 1'
#
loop_
_entity.id
_entity.type
_entity.pdbx_description
1 polymer ?
#
loop_
_entity_poly.entity_id
_entity_poly.type
_entity_poly.pdbx_seq_one_letter_code
_entity_poly.pdbx_strand_id
1 'polypeptide(L)'
;MSKHGPRLVVPIDLKKKPWEQTLPLHNRWHPDIPSVAEVTVGELFRVEMVDFSGGGITNSYTAEDIKHADFSIVHYLSGPIRVVDTDGIPAKPGDLLAVEICNLGPLPGDEWGYTATFDRENGGGFLTDHFPCATKAIWYFEGIYTYSPQIPGVRFPGLTHPGIIGTAPSMELLNVWNERERELEKNGLQSLKLCDVLHTRPLANLPTAEGCHLGLV
;
A
#
# COMPACT_ATOMS: atom_id res chain seq x y z
N MET A 1 -1.30 -14.64 25.89
CA MET A 1 -2.68 -15.15 26.05
C MET A 1 -3.63 -14.16 25.39
N SER A 2 -4.12 -14.39 24.16
CA SER A 2 -5.36 -13.71 23.74
C SER A 2 -6.50 -14.51 24.38
N LYS A 3 -7.08 -13.98 25.46
CA LYS A 3 -8.20 -14.69 26.12
C LYS A 3 -9.47 -14.66 25.28
N HIS A 4 -9.60 -13.71 24.33
CA HIS A 4 -10.65 -13.68 23.30
C HIS A 4 -10.13 -12.91 22.05
N GLY A 5 -10.52 -13.32 20.84
CA GLY A 5 -10.21 -12.65 19.57
C GLY A 5 -9.08 -13.27 18.73
N PRO A 6 -8.99 -12.91 17.43
CA PRO A 6 -7.97 -13.42 16.52
C PRO A 6 -6.56 -13.01 16.96
N ARG A 7 -5.57 -13.86 16.67
CA ARG A 7 -4.16 -13.57 16.96
C ARG A 7 -3.67 -12.42 16.08
N LEU A 8 -3.07 -11.40 16.69
CA LEU A 8 -2.39 -10.33 15.96
C LEU A 8 -1.02 -10.85 15.49
N VAL A 9 -0.85 -11.01 14.17
CA VAL A 9 0.36 -11.62 13.58
C VAL A 9 1.41 -10.58 13.16
N VAL A 10 0.96 -9.39 12.74
CA VAL A 10 1.81 -8.26 12.41
C VAL A 10 1.27 -7.02 13.14
N PRO A 11 1.84 -6.65 14.29
CA PRO A 11 1.46 -5.44 15.00
C PRO A 11 2.13 -4.21 14.37
N ILE A 12 1.47 -3.06 14.44
CA ILE A 12 2.02 -1.76 14.00
C ILE A 12 2.05 -0.78 15.17
N ASP A 13 3.19 -0.13 15.36
CA ASP A 13 3.34 1.03 16.25
C ASP A 13 3.43 2.30 15.41
N LEU A 14 2.35 3.08 15.33
CA LEU A 14 2.31 4.34 14.56
C LEU A 14 3.25 5.42 15.10
N LYS A 15 3.87 5.24 16.28
CA LYS A 15 4.90 6.15 16.79
C LYS A 15 6.29 5.86 16.23
N LYS A 16 6.44 4.75 15.52
CA LYS A 16 7.71 4.32 14.91
C LYS A 16 7.63 4.44 13.41
N LYS A 17 8.77 4.72 12.79
CA LYS A 17 8.86 4.69 11.33
C LYS A 17 8.68 3.25 10.82
N PRO A 18 8.30 3.06 9.54
CA PRO A 18 8.13 1.73 8.96
C PRO A 18 9.33 0.78 9.15
N TRP A 19 10.56 1.31 9.09
CA TRP A 19 11.79 0.54 9.29
C TRP A 19 12.21 0.36 10.75
N GLU A 20 11.46 0.92 11.69
CA GLU A 20 11.66 0.78 13.15
C GLU A 20 10.63 -0.16 13.79
N GLN A 21 9.71 -0.70 12.97
CA GLN A 21 8.71 -1.66 13.42
C GLN A 21 9.38 -2.93 13.95
N THR A 22 8.74 -3.58 14.94
CA THR A 22 9.29 -4.80 15.55
C THR A 22 9.35 -5.95 14.55
N LEU A 23 8.33 -6.07 13.70
CA LEU A 23 8.39 -6.89 12.51
C LEU A 23 8.60 -5.93 11.32
N PRO A 24 9.66 -6.12 10.53
CA PRO A 24 9.96 -5.18 9.45
C PRO A 24 8.88 -5.25 8.38
N LEU A 25 8.59 -4.10 7.80
CA LEU A 25 7.70 -3.99 6.64
C LEU A 25 8.52 -4.15 5.37
N HIS A 26 7.86 -4.32 4.23
CA HIS A 26 8.54 -4.25 2.93
C HIS A 26 7.81 -3.30 1.99
N ASN A 27 8.53 -2.74 1.01
CA ASN A 27 7.93 -1.87 -0.02
C ASN A 27 8.36 -2.26 -1.44
N ARG A 28 8.87 -3.48 -1.61
CA ARG A 28 9.19 -4.10 -2.90
C ARG A 28 8.62 -5.51 -2.96
N TRP A 29 8.35 -5.97 -4.16
CA TRP A 29 8.00 -7.36 -4.44
C TRP A 29 9.25 -8.10 -4.88
N HIS A 30 9.68 -9.10 -4.11
CA HIS A 30 10.82 -9.94 -4.44
C HIS A 30 10.66 -11.31 -3.78
N PRO A 31 10.97 -12.43 -4.47
CA PRO A 31 10.80 -13.78 -3.93
C PRO A 31 11.64 -14.05 -2.68
N ASP A 32 12.80 -13.39 -2.56
CA ASP A 32 13.76 -13.64 -1.49
C ASP A 32 13.48 -12.84 -0.20
N ILE A 33 12.40 -12.04 -0.14
CA ILE A 33 12.04 -11.34 1.10
C ILE A 33 11.56 -12.39 2.11
N PRO A 34 12.21 -12.54 3.27
CA PRO A 34 11.80 -13.55 4.24
C PRO A 34 10.48 -13.19 4.90
N SER A 35 9.70 -14.21 5.24
CA SER A 35 8.47 -14.05 5.99
C SER A 35 8.72 -13.52 7.39
N VAL A 36 7.91 -12.57 7.84
CA VAL A 36 7.98 -11.99 9.19
C VAL A 36 7.02 -12.66 10.19
N ALA A 37 6.09 -13.47 9.69
CA ALA A 37 5.13 -14.22 10.47
C ALA A 37 4.77 -15.53 9.77
N GLU A 38 4.21 -16.46 10.53
CA GLU A 38 3.66 -17.73 10.05
C GLU A 38 2.24 -17.94 10.57
N VAL A 39 1.37 -18.48 9.72
CA VAL A 39 -0.01 -18.85 10.02
C VAL A 39 -0.34 -20.22 9.45
N THR A 40 -1.29 -20.91 10.07
CA THR A 40 -1.78 -22.20 9.58
C THR A 40 -3.04 -22.02 8.73
N VAL A 41 -3.24 -22.86 7.71
CA VAL A 41 -4.49 -22.89 6.93
C VAL A 41 -5.70 -22.99 7.86
N GLY A 42 -6.72 -22.14 7.62
CA GLY A 42 -7.93 -22.06 8.44
C GLY A 42 -7.79 -21.22 9.71
N GLU A 43 -6.60 -20.71 10.03
CA GLU A 43 -6.40 -19.81 11.17
C GLU A 43 -7.08 -18.44 10.92
N LEU A 44 -7.86 -17.98 11.90
CA LEU A 44 -8.37 -16.62 11.95
C LEU A 44 -7.36 -15.71 12.67
N PHE A 45 -6.77 -14.76 11.94
CA PHE A 45 -5.76 -13.84 12.46
C PHE A 45 -6.05 -12.38 12.07
N ARG A 46 -5.29 -11.46 12.68
CA ARG A 46 -5.35 -10.02 12.41
C ARG A 46 -3.98 -9.49 11.98
N VAL A 47 -3.98 -8.61 10.99
CA VAL A 47 -2.80 -7.88 10.50
C VAL A 47 -3.08 -6.40 10.70
N GLU A 48 -2.13 -5.67 11.28
CA GLU A 48 -2.16 -4.20 11.30
C GLU A 48 -1.29 -3.66 10.18
N MET A 49 -1.65 -2.50 9.65
CA MET A 49 -1.01 -1.86 8.50
C MET A 49 -0.82 -0.37 8.80
N VAL A 50 0.27 0.19 8.31
CA VAL A 50 0.45 1.64 8.23
C VAL A 50 -0.19 2.15 6.93
N ASP A 51 -0.52 3.44 6.86
CA ASP A 51 -0.90 4.05 5.59
C ASP A 51 0.23 3.91 4.55
N PHE A 52 -0.09 3.99 3.26
CA PHE A 52 0.88 3.67 2.21
C PHE A 52 2.17 4.50 2.26
N SER A 53 2.10 5.72 2.80
CA SER A 53 3.22 6.65 2.93
C SER A 53 4.08 6.38 4.16
N GLY A 54 3.65 5.49 5.06
CA GLY A 54 4.38 5.20 6.30
C GLY A 54 4.33 6.32 7.32
N GLY A 55 3.27 7.12 7.34
CA GLY A 55 3.11 8.32 8.16
C GLY A 55 3.66 9.61 7.54
N GLY A 56 4.06 9.58 6.27
CA GLY A 56 4.52 10.77 5.53
C GLY A 56 3.40 11.78 5.27
N ILE A 57 2.15 11.32 5.19
CA ILE A 57 0.97 12.15 5.00
C ILE A 57 0.23 12.29 6.33
N THR A 58 -0.05 13.53 6.70
CA THR A 58 -0.57 13.91 8.01
C THR A 58 -2.01 14.40 7.92
N ASN A 59 -2.69 14.46 9.07
CA ASN A 59 -4.03 15.05 9.19
C ASN A 59 -4.06 16.59 9.20
N SER A 60 -2.93 17.24 8.85
CA SER A 60 -2.85 18.70 8.71
C SER A 60 -3.72 19.19 7.54
N TYR A 61 -4.32 20.38 7.69
CA TYR A 61 -5.18 20.98 6.67
C TYR A 61 -4.38 21.78 5.64
N THR A 62 -3.29 21.19 5.15
CA THR A 62 -2.46 21.70 4.06
C THR A 62 -2.17 20.55 3.08
N ALA A 63 -1.87 20.85 1.82
CA ALA A 63 -1.49 19.83 0.84
C ALA A 63 0.03 19.70 0.67
N GLU A 64 0.81 20.22 1.62
CA GLU A 64 2.27 20.32 1.49
C GLU A 64 2.95 18.95 1.55
N ASP A 65 2.45 18.06 2.41
CA ASP A 65 2.90 16.67 2.48
C ASP A 65 2.58 15.88 1.22
N ILE A 66 1.44 16.15 0.57
CA ILE A 66 1.10 15.59 -0.75
C ILE A 66 2.03 16.13 -1.83
N LYS A 67 2.29 17.44 -1.83
CA LYS A 67 3.14 18.10 -2.83
C LYS A 67 4.56 17.55 -2.82
N HIS A 68 5.08 17.26 -1.63
CA HIS A 68 6.45 16.80 -1.41
C HIS A 68 6.54 15.32 -1.04
N ALA A 69 5.49 14.53 -1.34
CA ALA A 69 5.49 13.10 -1.10
C ALA A 69 6.66 12.42 -1.83
N ASP A 70 7.33 11.51 -1.13
CA ASP A 70 8.37 10.66 -1.69
C ASP A 70 7.75 9.35 -2.19
N PHE A 71 7.70 9.18 -3.51
CA PHE A 71 7.15 7.97 -4.13
C PHE A 71 8.13 6.80 -4.16
N SER A 72 9.41 7.00 -3.83
CA SER A 72 10.39 5.90 -3.82
C SER A 72 10.12 4.92 -2.67
N ILE A 73 9.48 5.36 -1.59
CA ILE A 73 9.27 4.57 -0.38
C ILE A 73 7.92 3.84 -0.33
N VAL A 74 6.98 4.18 -1.20
CA VAL A 74 5.62 3.60 -1.16
C VAL A 74 5.55 2.28 -1.94
N HIS A 75 4.70 1.32 -1.59
CA HIS A 75 3.78 1.29 -0.44
C HIS A 75 4.41 0.43 0.65
N TYR A 76 4.32 0.81 1.93
CA TYR A 76 4.73 -0.08 3.02
C TYR A 76 3.69 -1.18 3.24
N LEU A 77 4.14 -2.44 3.22
CA LEU A 77 3.30 -3.63 3.28
C LEU A 77 3.63 -4.47 4.52
N SER A 78 2.57 -4.93 5.19
CA SER A 78 2.65 -5.84 6.34
C SER A 78 2.77 -7.29 5.88
N GLY A 79 3.97 -7.86 6.03
CA GLY A 79 4.30 -9.20 5.56
C GLY A 79 5.76 -9.30 5.14
N PRO A 80 6.14 -10.34 4.37
CA PRO A 80 5.32 -11.46 3.95
C PRO A 80 4.88 -12.38 5.10
N ILE A 81 3.74 -13.06 4.95
CA ILE A 81 3.24 -14.05 5.92
C ILE A 81 3.37 -15.44 5.28
N ARG A 82 4.12 -16.34 5.92
CA ARG A 82 4.23 -17.74 5.50
C ARG A 82 2.96 -18.49 5.89
N VAL A 83 2.40 -19.25 4.95
CA VAL A 83 1.24 -20.10 5.19
C VAL A 83 1.68 -21.56 5.17
N VAL A 84 1.35 -22.30 6.23
CA VAL A 84 1.59 -23.74 6.35
C VAL A 84 0.27 -24.50 6.51
N ASP A 85 0.21 -25.75 6.08
CA ASP A 85 -0.91 -26.64 6.37
C ASP A 85 -0.88 -27.18 7.81
N THR A 86 -1.82 -28.08 8.14
CA THR A 86 -1.94 -28.67 9.49
C THR A 86 -0.76 -29.56 9.89
N ASP A 87 0.00 -30.05 8.92
CA ASP A 87 1.21 -30.86 9.13
C ASP A 87 2.49 -30.00 9.14
N GLY A 88 2.35 -28.68 8.99
CA GLY A 88 3.45 -27.72 8.95
C GLY A 88 4.13 -27.62 7.58
N ILE A 89 3.52 -28.17 6.52
CA ILE A 89 4.07 -28.09 5.17
C ILE A 89 3.75 -26.71 4.57
N PRO A 90 4.74 -25.95 4.09
CA PRO A 90 4.51 -24.65 3.49
C PRO A 90 3.77 -24.72 2.16
N ALA A 91 2.94 -23.71 1.89
CA ALA A 91 2.39 -23.49 0.56
C ALA A 91 3.51 -23.44 -0.49
N LYS A 92 3.26 -24.02 -1.68
CA LYS A 92 4.24 -24.14 -2.75
C LYS A 92 3.73 -23.56 -4.08
N PRO A 93 4.63 -23.30 -5.06
CA PRO A 93 4.21 -22.87 -6.39
C PRO A 93 3.18 -23.82 -7.01
N GLY A 94 2.09 -23.26 -7.53
CA GLY A 94 0.96 -23.99 -8.10
C GLY A 94 -0.24 -24.11 -7.16
N ASP A 95 -0.08 -23.88 -5.86
CA ASP A 95 -1.21 -23.81 -4.93
C ASP A 95 -2.00 -22.48 -5.09
N LEU A 96 -3.25 -22.48 -4.63
CA LEU A 96 -4.08 -21.27 -4.53
C LEU A 96 -4.31 -20.92 -3.06
N LEU A 97 -3.98 -19.68 -2.69
CA LEU A 97 -4.28 -19.15 -1.37
C LEU A 97 -5.64 -18.44 -1.40
N ALA A 98 -6.64 -19.02 -0.76
CA ALA A 98 -7.92 -18.37 -0.52
C ALA A 98 -7.85 -17.55 0.78
N VAL A 99 -8.06 -16.23 0.69
CA VAL A 99 -8.07 -15.32 1.84
C VAL A 99 -9.48 -14.78 2.04
N GLU A 100 -10.09 -15.09 3.17
CA GLU A 100 -11.37 -14.49 3.59
C GLU A 100 -11.12 -13.26 4.44
N ILE A 101 -11.42 -12.08 3.90
CA ILE A 101 -11.35 -10.81 4.63
C ILE A 101 -12.59 -10.68 5.52
N CYS A 102 -12.47 -11.15 6.76
CA CYS A 102 -13.59 -11.21 7.70
C CYS A 102 -14.04 -9.82 8.22
N ASN A 103 -13.10 -8.89 8.38
CA ASN A 103 -13.38 -7.53 8.84
C ASN A 103 -12.22 -6.58 8.49
N LEU A 104 -12.50 -5.29 8.34
CA LEU A 104 -11.53 -4.22 8.14
C LEU A 104 -11.95 -2.96 8.88
N GLY A 105 -10.99 -2.20 9.37
CA GLY A 105 -11.24 -0.92 10.02
C GLY A 105 -9.95 -0.16 10.30
N PRO A 106 -10.06 1.12 10.72
CA PRO A 106 -8.91 1.91 11.14
C PRO A 106 -8.25 1.31 12.39
N LEU A 107 -7.01 1.69 12.64
CA LEU A 107 -6.38 1.41 13.92
C LEU A 107 -7.07 2.24 15.02
N PRO A 108 -7.29 1.67 16.22
CA PRO A 108 -7.92 2.41 17.32
C PRO A 108 -7.14 3.68 17.67
N GLY A 109 -7.83 4.83 17.70
CA GLY A 109 -7.24 6.15 17.92
C GLY A 109 -6.68 6.83 16.67
N ASP A 110 -6.75 6.17 15.50
CA ASP A 110 -6.33 6.70 14.20
C ASP A 110 -7.50 6.65 13.20
N GLU A 111 -8.72 6.99 13.67
CA GLU A 111 -9.96 6.97 12.88
C GLU A 111 -10.08 8.14 11.90
N TRP A 112 -9.09 8.30 11.03
CA TRP A 112 -9.09 9.28 9.94
C TRP A 112 -8.37 8.73 8.70
N GLY A 113 -8.56 9.42 7.58
CA GLY A 113 -7.84 9.15 6.35
C GLY A 113 -7.82 10.39 5.46
N TYR A 114 -7.35 10.23 4.22
CA TYR A 114 -7.28 11.34 3.28
C TYR A 114 -7.59 10.91 1.86
N THR A 115 -8.01 11.88 1.06
CA THR A 115 -7.98 11.80 -0.39
C THR A 115 -7.11 12.94 -0.89
N ALA A 116 -6.30 12.67 -1.91
CA ALA A 116 -5.38 13.65 -2.44
C ALA A 116 -5.36 13.63 -3.97
N THR A 117 -5.04 14.78 -4.56
CA THR A 117 -4.52 14.86 -5.92
C THR A 117 -3.04 15.18 -5.81
N PHE A 118 -2.18 14.42 -6.48
CA PHE A 118 -0.76 14.73 -6.52
C PHE A 118 -0.47 15.89 -7.46
N ASP A 119 0.62 16.60 -7.18
CA ASP A 119 1.09 17.67 -8.04
C ASP A 119 1.47 17.11 -9.42
N ARG A 120 1.26 17.90 -10.48
CA ARG A 120 1.61 17.50 -11.84
C ARG A 120 3.08 17.12 -11.97
N GLU A 121 3.95 17.86 -11.32
CA GLU A 121 5.40 17.66 -11.40
C GLU A 121 5.90 16.60 -10.39
N ASN A 122 5.01 16.06 -9.54
CA ASN A 122 5.35 15.02 -8.57
C ASN A 122 4.22 13.98 -8.46
N GLY A 123 4.26 12.97 -9.33
CA GLY A 123 3.32 11.84 -9.37
C GLY A 123 2.16 12.01 -10.36
N GLY A 124 1.44 13.13 -10.29
CA GLY A 124 0.24 13.36 -11.10
C GLY A 124 -0.90 12.36 -10.84
N GLY A 125 -1.87 12.30 -11.74
CA GLY A 125 -3.09 11.51 -11.60
C GLY A 125 -4.05 11.75 -12.76
N PHE A 126 -5.16 11.02 -12.85
CA PHE A 126 -5.99 10.96 -14.06
C PHE A 126 -6.37 12.32 -14.67
N LEU A 127 -6.79 13.29 -13.84
CA LEU A 127 -7.26 14.63 -14.26
C LEU A 127 -6.24 15.76 -14.03
N THR A 128 -4.94 15.44 -13.95
CA THR A 128 -3.89 16.42 -13.63
C THR A 128 -3.86 17.65 -14.55
N ASP A 129 -4.29 17.54 -15.80
CA ASP A 129 -4.31 18.69 -16.72
C ASP A 129 -5.37 19.73 -16.34
N HIS A 130 -6.42 19.30 -15.63
CA HIS A 130 -7.46 20.17 -15.08
C HIS A 130 -7.14 20.60 -13.64
N PHE A 131 -6.48 19.74 -12.87
CA PHE A 131 -6.13 19.96 -11.46
C PHE A 131 -4.63 19.72 -11.24
N PRO A 132 -3.75 20.65 -11.66
CA PRO A 132 -2.31 20.42 -11.68
C PRO A 132 -1.63 20.55 -10.31
N CYS A 133 -2.29 21.18 -9.35
CA CYS A 133 -1.72 21.41 -8.02
C CYS A 133 -2.07 20.27 -7.07
N ALA A 134 -1.17 20.00 -6.12
CA ALA A 134 -1.46 19.10 -5.02
C ALA A 134 -2.69 19.58 -4.21
N THR A 135 -3.61 18.68 -3.91
CA THR A 135 -4.75 18.95 -3.02
C THR A 135 -4.92 17.81 -2.02
N LYS A 136 -5.54 18.09 -0.87
CA LYS A 136 -5.84 17.09 0.17
C LYS A 136 -7.16 17.41 0.86
N ALA A 137 -7.99 16.39 1.03
CA ALA A 137 -9.15 16.40 1.90
C ALA A 137 -8.96 15.35 2.99
N ILE A 138 -9.17 15.74 4.24
CA ILE A 138 -9.13 14.83 5.40
C ILE A 138 -10.52 14.28 5.65
N TRP A 139 -10.59 12.99 5.93
CA TRP A 139 -11.80 12.26 6.23
C TRP A 139 -11.73 11.73 7.67
N TYR A 140 -12.82 11.88 8.43
CA TYR A 140 -12.93 11.31 9.77
C TYR A 140 -13.95 10.17 9.75
N PHE A 141 -13.66 9.10 10.49
CA PHE A 141 -14.48 7.89 10.49
C PHE A 141 -15.38 7.83 11.74
N GLU A 142 -16.68 7.66 11.51
CA GLU A 142 -17.72 7.51 12.53
C GLU A 142 -18.43 6.17 12.37
N GLY A 143 -17.87 5.13 13.00
CA GLY A 143 -18.32 3.76 12.79
C GLY A 143 -18.12 3.37 11.32
N ILE A 144 -19.22 3.07 10.62
CA ILE A 144 -19.17 2.72 9.17
C ILE A 144 -19.22 3.95 8.26
N TYR A 145 -19.46 5.14 8.79
CA TYR A 145 -19.61 6.36 7.99
C TYR A 145 -18.32 7.17 7.97
N THR A 146 -18.16 8.00 6.95
CA THR A 146 -17.07 8.97 6.85
C THR A 146 -17.60 10.33 6.42
N TYR A 147 -16.93 11.41 6.84
CA TYR A 147 -17.20 12.79 6.43
C TYR A 147 -15.91 13.61 6.33
N SER A 148 -15.95 14.72 5.61
CA SER A 148 -14.81 15.65 5.47
C SER A 148 -15.24 17.10 5.74
N PRO A 149 -14.57 17.84 6.65
CA PRO A 149 -14.80 19.27 6.81
C PRO A 149 -14.49 20.08 5.54
N GLN A 150 -13.56 19.62 4.70
CA GLN A 150 -13.22 20.24 3.43
C GLN A 150 -14.32 20.05 2.35
N ILE A 151 -15.25 19.11 2.55
CA ILE A 151 -16.35 18.83 1.62
C ILE A 151 -17.69 18.85 2.40
N PRO A 152 -18.21 20.06 2.69
CA PRO A 152 -19.40 20.21 3.52
C PRO A 152 -20.63 19.48 2.95
N GLY A 153 -21.43 18.90 3.84
CA GLY A 153 -22.67 18.19 3.47
C GLY A 153 -22.47 16.77 2.94
N VAL A 154 -21.23 16.28 2.85
CA VAL A 154 -20.94 14.91 2.42
C VAL A 154 -20.70 14.01 3.62
N ARG A 155 -21.54 12.97 3.73
CA ARG A 155 -21.38 11.87 4.67
C ARG A 155 -21.91 10.59 4.05
N PHE A 156 -21.11 9.53 4.01
CA PHE A 156 -21.47 8.28 3.35
C PHE A 156 -20.87 7.05 4.04
N PRO A 157 -21.46 5.86 3.88
CA PRO A 157 -20.89 4.63 4.41
C PRO A 157 -19.64 4.23 3.61
N GLY A 158 -18.58 3.84 4.31
CA GLY A 158 -17.34 3.37 3.69
C GLY A 158 -17.51 1.99 3.07
N LEU A 159 -16.89 1.80 1.90
CA LEU A 159 -16.64 0.49 1.30
C LEU A 159 -15.18 0.12 1.56
N THR A 160 -14.87 -0.27 2.79
CA THR A 160 -13.50 -0.54 3.23
C THR A 160 -12.92 -1.76 2.50
N HIS A 161 -11.76 -1.59 1.87
CA HIS A 161 -11.05 -2.65 1.14
C HIS A 161 -9.54 -2.40 1.18
N PRO A 162 -8.70 -3.46 1.09
CA PRO A 162 -7.27 -3.25 0.90
C PRO A 162 -7.01 -2.79 -0.53
N GLY A 163 -6.21 -1.73 -0.69
CA GLY A 163 -5.75 -1.31 -2.02
C GLY A 163 -4.73 -2.29 -2.62
N ILE A 164 -3.94 -2.97 -1.77
CA ILE A 164 -2.90 -3.92 -2.19
C ILE A 164 -2.96 -5.17 -1.30
N ILE A 165 -3.05 -6.33 -1.93
CA ILE A 165 -2.89 -7.65 -1.33
C ILE A 165 -2.37 -8.60 -2.41
N GLY A 166 -1.39 -9.45 -2.08
CA GLY A 166 -0.79 -10.36 -3.06
C GLY A 166 0.24 -11.30 -2.47
N THR A 167 0.67 -12.27 -3.26
CA THR A 167 1.75 -13.20 -2.94
C THR A 167 3.05 -12.78 -3.61
N ALA A 168 4.18 -13.21 -3.08
CA ALA A 168 5.48 -12.97 -3.70
C ALA A 168 5.51 -13.53 -5.15
N PRO A 169 6.10 -12.80 -6.10
CA PRO A 169 6.26 -13.29 -7.47
C PRO A 169 7.32 -14.39 -7.52
N SER A 170 7.27 -15.24 -8.54
CA SER A 170 8.45 -16.01 -8.93
C SER A 170 9.52 -15.09 -9.50
N MET A 171 10.78 -15.54 -9.52
CA MET A 171 11.85 -14.76 -10.15
C MET A 171 11.59 -14.53 -11.65
N GLU A 172 11.01 -15.51 -12.34
CA GLU A 172 10.58 -15.39 -13.73
C GLU A 172 9.54 -14.27 -13.91
N LEU A 173 8.50 -14.25 -13.08
CA LEU A 173 7.44 -13.25 -13.16
C LEU A 173 7.97 -11.85 -12.84
N LEU A 174 8.84 -11.73 -11.84
CA LEU A 174 9.51 -10.48 -11.51
C LEU A 174 10.36 -9.96 -12.69
N ASN A 175 11.09 -10.84 -13.38
CA ASN A 175 11.85 -10.46 -14.57
C ASN A 175 10.94 -9.97 -15.69
N VAL A 176 9.78 -10.60 -15.91
CA VAL A 176 8.80 -10.15 -16.90
C VAL A 176 8.27 -8.75 -16.56
N TRP A 177 7.96 -8.48 -15.28
CA TRP A 177 7.52 -7.15 -14.84
C TRP A 177 8.59 -6.10 -15.11
N ASN A 178 9.82 -6.36 -14.65
CA ASN A 178 10.93 -5.43 -14.79
C ASN A 178 11.27 -5.13 -16.25
N GLU A 179 11.25 -6.14 -17.12
CA GLU A 179 11.57 -5.97 -18.54
C GLU A 179 10.52 -5.12 -19.27
N ARG A 180 9.23 -5.49 -19.13
CA ARG A 180 8.15 -4.77 -19.82
C ARG A 180 7.99 -3.33 -19.31
N GLU A 181 8.20 -3.09 -18.02
CA GLU A 181 8.08 -1.76 -17.42
C GLU A 181 9.28 -0.87 -17.79
N ARG A 182 10.49 -1.45 -17.88
CA ARG A 182 11.68 -0.76 -18.40
C ARG A 182 11.52 -0.37 -19.87
N GLU A 183 10.96 -1.28 -20.68
CA GLU A 183 10.67 -1.00 -22.08
C GLU A 183 9.63 0.13 -22.21
N LEU A 184 8.59 0.12 -21.38
CA LEU A 184 7.57 1.17 -21.33
C LEU A 184 8.14 2.53 -20.89
N GLU A 185 9.00 2.55 -19.87
CA GLU A 185 9.65 3.78 -19.40
C GLU A 185 10.54 4.38 -20.49
N LYS A 186 11.34 3.55 -21.16
CA LYS A 186 12.29 3.98 -22.18
C LYS A 186 11.61 4.42 -23.48
N ASN A 187 10.60 3.68 -23.95
CA ASN A 187 10.06 3.80 -25.31
C ASN A 187 8.57 4.20 -25.34
N GLY A 188 7.86 4.16 -24.21
CA GLY A 188 6.41 4.37 -24.14
C GLY A 188 5.96 5.75 -24.62
N LEU A 189 6.69 6.80 -24.26
CA LEU A 189 6.36 8.18 -24.68
C LEU A 189 6.46 8.40 -26.20
N GLN A 190 7.24 7.57 -26.90
CA GLN A 190 7.39 7.64 -28.35
C GLN A 190 6.33 6.82 -29.10
N SER A 191 5.85 5.75 -28.47
CA SER A 191 5.02 4.70 -29.09
C SER A 191 3.55 4.77 -28.70
N LEU A 192 3.21 5.30 -27.53
CA LEU A 192 1.85 5.41 -27.00
C LEU A 192 1.48 6.89 -26.85
N LYS A 193 0.69 7.40 -27.80
CA LYS A 193 0.00 8.70 -27.67
C LYS A 193 -1.38 8.46 -27.06
N LEU A 194 -1.44 8.20 -25.76
CA LEU A 194 -2.73 8.12 -25.08
C LEU A 194 -3.26 9.56 -24.93
N CYS A 195 -4.18 9.94 -25.83
CA CYS A 195 -4.77 11.28 -25.97
C CYS A 195 -3.75 12.33 -26.51
N ASP A 196 -4.15 13.11 -27.52
CA ASP A 196 -3.28 14.04 -28.28
C ASP A 196 -2.77 15.27 -27.48
N VAL A 197 -1.89 15.01 -26.50
CA VAL A 197 -1.09 15.95 -25.68
C VAL A 197 -1.80 16.56 -24.47
N LEU A 198 -1.20 16.38 -23.28
CA LEU A 198 -0.82 17.40 -22.27
C LEU A 198 0.11 16.68 -21.25
N HIS A 199 1.24 17.33 -20.87
CA HIS A 199 2.35 16.83 -20.02
C HIS A 199 2.40 15.33 -19.64
N THR A 200 3.42 14.64 -20.15
CA THR A 200 3.59 13.19 -19.95
C THR A 200 3.95 12.84 -18.51
N ARG A 201 3.02 12.16 -17.83
CA ARG A 201 3.21 11.56 -16.50
C ARG A 201 4.15 10.35 -16.60
N PRO A 202 4.81 9.92 -15.51
CA PRO A 202 5.59 8.68 -15.51
C PRO A 202 4.69 7.51 -15.95
N LEU A 203 5.09 6.80 -17.01
CA LEU A 203 4.35 5.62 -17.50
C LEU A 203 4.62 4.39 -16.64
N ALA A 204 5.79 4.33 -16.01
CA ALA A 204 6.20 3.33 -15.06
C ALA A 204 7.19 3.96 -14.06
N ASN A 205 7.19 3.45 -12.83
CA ASN A 205 8.22 3.75 -11.83
C ASN A 205 9.02 2.47 -11.60
N LEU A 206 10.26 2.43 -12.11
CA LEU A 206 11.08 1.23 -12.03
C LEU A 206 11.50 0.95 -10.58
N PRO A 207 11.66 -0.33 -10.19
CA PRO A 207 12.12 -0.67 -8.85
C PRO A 207 13.60 -0.30 -8.72
N THR A 208 13.88 0.83 -8.07
CA THR A 208 15.23 1.26 -7.72
C THR A 208 15.56 0.87 -6.27
N ALA A 209 16.85 0.90 -5.94
CA ALA A 209 17.33 0.73 -4.58
C ALA A 209 17.02 1.95 -3.68
N GLU A 210 16.71 3.10 -4.29
CA GLU A 210 16.30 4.31 -3.58
C GLU A 210 14.97 4.07 -2.85
N GLY A 211 14.91 4.48 -1.58
CA GLY A 211 13.75 4.27 -0.73
C GLY A 211 13.42 2.80 -0.43
N CYS A 212 14.24 1.85 -0.88
CA CYS A 212 13.97 0.42 -0.73
C CYS A 212 14.03 -0.01 0.74
N HIS A 213 12.98 -0.69 1.17
CA HIS A 213 12.89 -1.32 2.47
C HIS A 213 12.42 -2.77 2.27
N LEU A 214 13.27 -3.71 2.66
CA LEU A 214 13.03 -5.14 2.57
C LEU A 214 12.85 -5.68 3.99
N GLY A 215 12.02 -6.71 4.14
CA GLY A 215 11.87 -7.44 5.41
C GLY A 215 13.21 -7.96 5.95
N LEU A 216 13.21 -8.64 7.12
CA LEU A 216 14.41 -9.05 7.88
C LEU A 216 15.58 -9.41 6.93
N VAL A 217 16.64 -8.60 6.89
CA VAL A 217 17.85 -8.91 6.12
C VAL A 217 18.59 -10.09 6.77
#